data_AF-A0A2M8P2M2-F1
#
_entry.id   AF-A0A2M8P2M2-F1
#
_cell.length_a   1.000
_cell.length_b   1.000
_cell.length_c   1.000
_cell.angle_alpha   90.00
_cell.angle_beta   90.00
_cell.angle_gamma   90.00
#
_symmetry.space_group_name_H-M   'P 1'
#
loop_
_entity.id
_entity.type
_entity.pdbx_description
1 polymer ?
#
loop_
_entity_poly.entity_id
_entity_poly.type
_entity_poly.pdbx_seq_one_letter_code
_entity_poly.pdbx_strand_id
1 'polypeptide(L)'
;MPEQDDRSTSPEQMSPSKRADQRTTQTQTGLTLLNLLTEDILPEQRAVLSWLARRKQATFQEICSFLRERSLNTDQAQATLDAMLEKGLLNQAILEGEVYYRLVFQGRARRLGVGLPNEVWQRVDQDRLSFLRDLPLFSRLSEDQLRALADQMEEVRYQRGDVLVWQGKSSDRVFFIKSGIVGITHYSAQTKTQKILNYVRQGEIIGEYSALSGVAGVASATASALSNVYALTLKRETFLALLEQHASVAIELARILAVRLVNSGVRASTKSARLILLIGAQAGVGTSSLGISLALTLATKLGERVAYTEMPDSRRLTELFALDAELDAFAHVSGYDVIARSSPSMLPRAVCATLLLDQLVARYDNIVISVPHHAEEIVAYLTGYADQVVLVGAPTPESLAQLAELNSAVRRQVNVEKVGIFNVLKHTSPESVPQADGSADFILPYYPTFAPHTALTPDDLPEAIRHFASTLVDRLGRTNAISLYIPTTIDVNTAIDATPYVERTLAFLGQLFGGATTTTMQARGVWHSAEIGLVSESIHIVRSYATQADLDAHLQTILDYVEGLKRELRQEAMAVEINQKLMLI
;
A
#
# COMPACT_ATOMS: atom_id res chain seq x y z
N MET A 1 71.71 1.94 50.25
CA MET A 1 72.42 1.06 49.30
C MET A 1 73.10 -0.03 50.10
N PRO A 2 73.29 -1.25 49.55
CA PRO A 2 72.45 -2.16 48.76
C PRO A 2 71.88 -3.26 49.72
N GLU A 3 71.13 -4.29 49.34
CA GLU A 3 71.58 -5.64 48.91
C GLU A 3 70.31 -6.54 48.89
N GLN A 4 70.01 -7.17 47.75
CA GLN A 4 70.22 -8.62 47.46
C GLN A 4 69.11 -9.51 48.02
N ASP A 5 68.30 -10.12 47.16
CA ASP A 5 68.48 -11.43 46.47
C ASP A 5 67.47 -12.38 47.12
N ASP A 6 66.81 -13.33 46.48
CA ASP A 6 67.16 -14.28 45.43
C ASP A 6 65.80 -14.97 45.12
N ARG A 7 65.47 -15.58 43.98
CA ARG A 7 66.28 -16.32 43.03
C ARG A 7 65.39 -16.67 41.83
N SER A 8 65.99 -16.52 40.65
CA SER A 8 65.98 -17.47 39.52
C SER A 8 64.67 -17.73 38.72
N THR A 9 64.68 -17.83 37.39
CA THR A 9 65.69 -18.38 36.47
C THR A 9 65.57 -17.76 35.07
N SER A 10 66.71 -17.73 34.36
CA SER A 10 66.94 -17.19 33.02
C SER A 10 66.14 -17.85 31.89
N PRO A 11 66.04 -17.19 30.73
CA PRO A 11 65.23 -17.61 29.58
C PRO A 11 66.08 -18.36 28.54
N GLU A 12 65.64 -19.53 28.09
CA GLU A 12 66.07 -20.07 26.79
C GLU A 12 65.06 -21.08 26.20
N GLN A 13 64.68 -20.80 24.94
CA GLN A 13 64.26 -21.72 23.87
C GLN A 13 62.87 -22.38 23.85
N MET A 14 62.01 -21.89 22.94
CA MET A 14 61.01 -22.60 22.08
C MET A 14 60.10 -21.51 21.47
N SER A 15 59.62 -21.46 20.23
CA SER A 15 59.77 -22.16 18.94
C SER A 15 59.01 -21.27 17.92
N PRO A 16 59.26 -21.37 16.60
CA PRO A 16 58.77 -20.41 15.61
C PRO A 16 57.29 -20.65 15.29
N SER A 17 56.38 -19.91 15.93
CA SER A 17 54.93 -20.04 15.66
C SER A 17 54.13 -18.75 15.92
N LYS A 18 54.63 -17.59 15.48
CA LYS A 18 53.82 -16.34 15.46
C LYS A 18 54.13 -15.43 14.27
N ARG A 19 54.31 -16.00 13.07
CA ARG A 19 54.34 -15.28 11.79
C ARG A 19 53.76 -16.13 10.65
N ALA A 20 52.48 -16.45 10.73
CA ALA A 20 51.61 -16.82 9.60
C ALA A 20 50.16 -16.85 10.11
N ASP A 21 49.22 -16.54 9.22
CA ASP A 21 47.76 -16.63 9.40
C ASP A 21 47.05 -15.56 10.23
N GLN A 22 47.19 -14.31 9.76
CA GLN A 22 46.02 -13.44 9.61
C GLN A 22 45.76 -13.20 8.11
N ARG A 23 45.51 -14.30 7.38
CA ARG A 23 44.68 -14.23 6.17
C ARG A 23 43.25 -14.28 6.66
N THR A 24 42.56 -13.16 6.54
CA THR A 24 41.10 -13.09 6.60
C THR A 24 40.52 -14.21 5.75
N THR A 25 39.85 -15.16 6.40
CA THR A 25 39.01 -16.17 5.78
C THR A 25 37.87 -15.46 5.04
N GLN A 26 38.11 -15.10 3.77
CA GLN A 26 37.02 -15.00 2.81
C GLN A 26 36.37 -16.37 2.75
N THR A 27 35.19 -16.52 3.33
CA THR A 27 34.31 -17.64 3.03
C THR A 27 33.95 -17.54 1.55
N GLN A 28 34.69 -18.27 0.72
CA GLN A 28 34.48 -18.37 -0.72
C GLN A 28 33.21 -19.20 -0.97
N THR A 29 32.07 -18.53 -1.16
CA THR A 29 30.80 -19.17 -1.52
C THR A 29 30.64 -19.26 -3.05
N GLY A 30 30.16 -20.41 -3.56
CA GLY A 30 29.90 -20.69 -4.98
C GLY A 30 30.45 -22.05 -5.48
N LEU A 31 29.96 -22.55 -6.62
CA LEU A 31 30.36 -23.85 -7.18
C LEU A 31 31.66 -23.79 -8.00
N THR A 32 32.61 -24.65 -7.68
CA THR A 32 33.65 -25.14 -8.62
C THR A 32 33.17 -26.42 -9.32
N LEU A 33 33.69 -26.70 -10.51
CA LEU A 33 33.42 -27.96 -11.25
C LEU A 33 33.73 -29.22 -10.43
N LEU A 34 34.64 -29.11 -9.44
CA LEU A 34 34.99 -30.17 -8.49
C LEU A 34 33.89 -30.44 -7.44
N ASN A 35 33.08 -29.45 -7.07
CA ASN A 35 32.02 -29.58 -6.05
C ASN A 35 30.84 -30.44 -6.52
N LEU A 36 30.69 -30.70 -7.82
CA LEU A 36 29.68 -31.63 -8.34
C LEU A 36 30.01 -33.11 -8.02
N LEU A 37 31.24 -33.39 -7.58
CA LEU A 37 31.78 -34.73 -7.31
C LEU A 37 31.91 -35.06 -5.81
N THR A 38 31.54 -34.14 -4.90
CA THR A 38 31.62 -34.39 -3.44
C THR A 38 30.38 -35.13 -2.91
N GLU A 39 30.58 -35.94 -1.86
CA GLU A 39 29.55 -36.81 -1.24
C GLU A 39 28.45 -36.02 -0.51
N ASP A 40 28.64 -34.72 -0.24
CA ASP A 40 27.73 -33.87 0.56
C ASP A 40 26.57 -33.21 -0.23
N ILE A 41 26.39 -33.56 -1.51
CA ILE A 41 25.31 -33.04 -2.35
C ILE A 41 24.27 -34.14 -2.57
N LEU A 42 23.04 -33.89 -2.12
CA LEU A 42 21.92 -34.81 -2.30
C LEU A 42 21.64 -35.05 -3.80
N PRO A 43 21.14 -36.24 -4.18
CA PRO A 43 20.86 -36.58 -5.58
C PRO A 43 19.97 -35.55 -6.31
N GLU A 44 18.98 -35.00 -5.61
CA GLU A 44 18.07 -33.97 -6.12
C GLU A 44 18.79 -32.65 -6.35
N GLN A 45 19.63 -32.21 -5.41
CA GLN A 45 20.47 -31.01 -5.57
C GLN A 45 21.42 -31.16 -6.77
N ARG A 46 22.05 -32.33 -6.92
CA ARG A 46 22.94 -32.62 -8.06
C ARG A 46 22.18 -32.61 -9.39
N ALA A 47 20.97 -33.16 -9.42
CA ALA A 47 20.12 -33.14 -10.61
C ALA A 47 19.76 -31.70 -11.01
N VAL A 48 19.30 -30.88 -10.06
CA VAL A 48 18.96 -29.47 -10.29
C VAL A 48 20.17 -28.66 -10.73
N LEU A 49 21.34 -28.81 -10.10
CA LEU A 49 22.57 -28.14 -10.49
C LEU A 49 23.01 -28.53 -11.92
N SER A 50 22.99 -29.83 -12.25
CA SER A 50 23.37 -30.29 -13.58
C SER A 50 22.44 -29.78 -14.68
N TRP A 51 21.17 -29.61 -14.35
CA TRP A 51 20.14 -29.15 -15.27
C TRP A 51 20.19 -27.63 -15.47
N LEU A 52 20.27 -26.87 -14.38
CA LEU A 52 20.45 -25.41 -14.42
C LEU A 52 21.77 -25.03 -15.09
N ALA A 53 22.82 -25.86 -15.03
CA ALA A 53 24.11 -25.56 -15.69
C ALA A 53 23.97 -25.46 -17.22
N ARG A 54 22.94 -26.09 -17.79
CA ARG A 54 22.66 -26.06 -19.23
C ARG A 54 21.65 -24.97 -19.61
N ARG A 55 20.76 -24.58 -18.70
CA ARG A 55 19.68 -23.59 -18.92
C ARG A 55 19.94 -22.19 -18.34
N LYS A 56 20.98 -22.02 -17.52
CA LYS A 56 21.39 -20.81 -16.80
C LYS A 56 20.39 -20.33 -15.73
N GLN A 57 19.09 -20.29 -16.01
CA GLN A 57 18.01 -20.07 -15.04
C GLN A 57 16.81 -20.99 -15.28
N ALA A 58 15.99 -21.18 -14.25
CA ALA A 58 14.65 -21.73 -14.38
C ALA A 58 13.74 -21.21 -13.26
N THR A 59 12.43 -21.16 -13.48
CA THR A 59 11.45 -20.86 -12.43
C THR A 59 11.25 -22.03 -11.48
N PHE A 60 10.60 -21.79 -10.35
CA PHE A 60 10.22 -22.88 -9.43
C PHE A 60 9.37 -23.95 -10.13
N GLN A 61 8.37 -23.52 -10.91
CA GLN A 61 7.49 -24.42 -11.64
C GLN A 61 8.26 -25.27 -12.65
N GLU A 62 9.21 -24.67 -13.37
CA GLU A 62 10.07 -25.38 -14.32
C GLU A 62 10.97 -26.42 -13.60
N ILE A 63 11.53 -26.08 -12.44
CA ILE A 63 12.33 -27.03 -11.64
C ILE A 63 11.46 -28.17 -11.12
N CYS A 64 10.26 -27.89 -10.61
CA CYS A 64 9.31 -28.92 -10.18
C CYS A 64 8.84 -29.81 -11.34
N SER A 65 8.66 -29.25 -12.54
CA SER A 65 8.35 -30.05 -13.74
C SER A 65 9.50 -31.00 -14.09
N PHE A 66 10.74 -30.51 -14.07
CA PHE A 66 11.94 -31.30 -14.31
C PHE A 66 12.14 -32.43 -13.27
N LEU A 67 11.92 -32.13 -11.99
CA LEU A 67 12.01 -33.13 -10.92
C LEU A 67 10.96 -34.22 -11.08
N ARG A 68 9.72 -33.88 -11.47
CA ARG A 68 8.66 -34.86 -11.79
C ARG A 68 9.01 -35.75 -12.97
N GLU A 69 9.54 -35.18 -14.05
CA GLU A 69 9.97 -35.93 -15.23
C GLU A 69 11.08 -36.95 -14.93
N ARG A 70 11.87 -36.72 -13.88
CA ARG A 70 12.92 -37.63 -13.42
C ARG A 70 12.52 -38.56 -12.27
N SER A 71 11.23 -38.59 -11.91
CA SER A 71 10.71 -39.39 -10.77
C SER A 71 11.41 -39.07 -9.44
N LEU A 72 11.84 -37.81 -9.25
CA LEU A 72 12.41 -37.30 -8.01
C LEU A 72 11.33 -36.62 -7.16
N ASN A 73 11.53 -36.56 -5.85
CA ASN A 73 10.52 -36.05 -4.93
C ASN A 73 10.31 -34.54 -5.09
N THR A 74 9.09 -34.12 -5.43
CA THR A 74 8.76 -32.69 -5.55
C THR A 74 8.30 -32.04 -4.27
N ASP A 75 7.87 -32.81 -3.26
CA ASP A 75 7.35 -32.26 -2.01
C ASP A 75 8.46 -31.58 -1.20
N GLN A 76 9.71 -31.97 -1.45
CA GLN A 76 10.90 -31.36 -0.88
C GLN A 76 11.59 -30.36 -1.82
N ALA A 77 11.08 -30.11 -3.03
CA ALA A 77 11.76 -29.27 -4.02
C ALA A 77 12.06 -27.85 -3.50
N GLN A 78 11.14 -27.26 -2.74
CA GLN A 78 11.35 -25.95 -2.11
C GLN A 78 12.46 -26.01 -1.06
N ALA A 79 12.40 -26.97 -0.13
CA ALA A 79 13.42 -27.15 0.90
C ALA A 79 14.81 -27.45 0.31
N THR A 80 14.85 -28.23 -0.78
CA THR A 80 16.06 -28.54 -1.54
C THR A 80 16.67 -27.28 -2.16
N LEU A 81 15.85 -26.40 -2.74
CA LEU A 81 16.29 -25.12 -3.30
C LEU A 81 16.71 -24.13 -2.22
N ASP A 82 15.98 -24.05 -1.11
CA ASP A 82 16.30 -23.20 0.04
C ASP A 82 17.67 -23.59 0.62
N ALA A 83 17.93 -24.88 0.81
CA ALA A 83 19.24 -25.38 1.24
C ALA A 83 20.36 -25.05 0.23
N MET A 84 20.07 -25.00 -1.07
CA MET A 84 21.04 -24.61 -2.11
C MET A 84 21.29 -23.10 -2.12
N LEU A 85 20.28 -22.29 -1.79
CA LEU A 85 20.41 -20.84 -1.64
C LEU A 85 21.20 -20.48 -0.39
N GLU A 86 20.94 -21.15 0.74
CA GLU A 86 21.71 -21.00 1.98
C GLU A 86 23.19 -21.35 1.78
N LYS A 87 23.48 -22.40 1.00
CA LYS A 87 24.84 -22.79 0.62
C LYS A 87 25.48 -21.87 -0.42
N GLY A 88 24.75 -20.86 -0.94
CA GLY A 88 25.23 -19.92 -1.96
C GLY A 88 25.50 -20.56 -3.32
N LEU A 89 24.86 -21.70 -3.60
CA LEU A 89 24.98 -22.44 -4.88
C LEU A 89 24.05 -21.85 -5.95
N LEU A 90 22.95 -21.24 -5.50
CA LEU A 90 21.96 -20.56 -6.32
C LEU A 90 21.82 -19.09 -5.89
N ASN A 91 21.39 -18.24 -6.81
CA ASN A 91 20.88 -16.90 -6.58
C ASN A 91 19.46 -16.80 -7.15
N GLN A 92 18.65 -15.91 -6.59
CA GLN A 92 17.32 -15.60 -7.11
C GLN A 92 17.31 -14.25 -7.82
N ALA A 93 16.60 -14.18 -8.93
CA ALA A 93 16.30 -12.93 -9.63
C ALA A 93 14.83 -12.92 -10.01
N ILE A 94 14.21 -11.73 -9.94
CA ILE A 94 12.83 -11.53 -10.40
C ILE A 94 12.88 -10.92 -11.79
N LEU A 95 12.19 -11.56 -12.73
CA LEU A 95 12.09 -11.12 -14.12
C LEU A 95 10.65 -11.21 -14.57
N GLU A 96 10.13 -10.08 -15.05
CA GLU A 96 8.75 -10.01 -15.56
C GLU A 96 7.71 -10.51 -14.53
N GLY A 97 8.01 -10.39 -13.23
CA GLY A 97 7.13 -10.83 -12.15
C GLY A 97 7.40 -12.25 -11.61
N GLU A 98 8.25 -13.03 -12.27
CA GLU A 98 8.53 -14.43 -11.93
C GLU A 98 9.91 -14.62 -11.27
N VAL A 99 10.00 -15.56 -10.33
CA VAL A 99 11.27 -15.88 -9.63
C VAL A 99 12.04 -16.93 -10.41
N TYR A 100 13.26 -16.57 -10.80
CA TYR A 100 14.21 -17.45 -11.47
C TYR A 100 15.35 -17.84 -10.51
N TYR A 101 15.64 -19.14 -10.45
CA TYR A 101 16.79 -19.71 -9.75
C TYR A 101 17.96 -19.80 -10.71
N ARG A 102 19.10 -19.26 -10.30
CA ARG A 102 20.30 -19.08 -11.13
C ARG A 102 21.49 -19.73 -10.46
N LEU A 103 22.30 -20.46 -11.22
CA LEU A 103 23.54 -21.03 -10.72
C LEU A 103 24.59 -19.96 -10.41
N VAL A 104 25.28 -20.13 -9.29
CA VAL A 104 26.42 -19.29 -8.90
C VAL A 104 27.72 -20.07 -9.12
N PHE A 105 28.48 -19.70 -10.16
CA PHE A 105 29.80 -20.28 -10.46
C PHE A 105 30.93 -19.46 -9.80
N GLN A 106 31.98 -20.13 -9.33
CA GLN A 106 33.21 -19.46 -8.89
C GLN A 106 34.18 -19.21 -10.07
N GLY A 107 34.56 -17.94 -10.28
CA GLY A 107 35.68 -17.53 -11.13
C GLY A 107 35.30 -16.65 -12.33
N ARG A 108 36.26 -15.86 -12.81
CA ARG A 108 36.14 -15.00 -14.02
C ARG A 108 35.64 -15.83 -15.20
N ALA A 109 34.38 -15.66 -15.58
CA ALA A 109 33.82 -16.25 -16.78
C ALA A 109 34.54 -15.69 -18.02
N ARG A 110 35.47 -16.47 -18.58
CA ARG A 110 35.97 -16.26 -19.94
C ARG A 110 34.85 -16.64 -20.92
N ARG A 111 34.49 -15.70 -21.79
CA ARG A 111 33.47 -15.84 -22.84
C ARG A 111 33.65 -17.11 -23.66
N LEU A 112 32.54 -17.81 -23.90
CA LEU A 112 32.33 -18.66 -25.08
C LEU A 112 30.84 -18.60 -25.47
N GLY A 113 30.55 -18.04 -26.64
CA GLY A 113 29.39 -18.43 -27.46
C GLY A 113 28.01 -17.79 -27.23
N VAL A 114 27.63 -16.98 -28.21
CA VAL A 114 26.35 -16.42 -28.69
C VAL A 114 25.02 -17.08 -28.21
N GLY A 115 24.11 -16.27 -27.64
CA GLY A 115 22.66 -16.54 -27.53
C GLY A 115 21.94 -15.98 -26.28
N LEU A 116 21.00 -15.04 -26.49
CA LEU A 116 20.05 -14.30 -25.60
C LEU A 116 20.50 -12.94 -24.97
N PRO A 117 19.58 -11.94 -24.83
CA PRO A 117 19.91 -10.53 -24.57
C PRO A 117 20.48 -10.24 -23.18
N ASN A 118 21.44 -9.32 -23.15
CA ASN A 118 22.33 -9.01 -22.02
C ASN A 118 21.68 -8.35 -20.78
N GLU A 119 20.43 -7.89 -20.84
CA GLU A 119 19.90 -6.88 -19.89
C GLU A 119 19.48 -7.44 -18.52
N VAL A 120 19.24 -8.74 -18.46
CA VAL A 120 18.58 -9.43 -17.34
C VAL A 120 19.57 -10.08 -16.35
N TRP A 121 20.82 -10.22 -16.77
CA TRP A 121 21.87 -10.95 -16.05
C TRP A 121 22.96 -10.06 -15.46
N GLN A 122 23.00 -8.78 -15.82
CA GLN A 122 24.00 -7.86 -15.27
C GLN A 122 23.65 -7.36 -13.87
N ARG A 123 22.37 -7.16 -13.52
CA ARG A 123 21.96 -6.25 -12.42
C ARG A 123 22.15 -6.69 -10.96
N VAL A 124 22.36 -7.97 -10.67
CA VAL A 124 22.65 -8.44 -9.29
C VAL A 124 24.16 -8.42 -9.00
N ASP A 125 24.97 -8.48 -10.04
CA ASP A 125 26.45 -8.48 -10.01
C ASP A 125 27.02 -7.24 -10.73
N GLN A 126 26.21 -6.17 -10.83
CA GLN A 126 26.69 -4.90 -11.36
C GLN A 126 27.76 -4.38 -10.40
N ASP A 127 28.98 -4.28 -10.92
CA ASP A 127 30.01 -3.43 -10.34
C ASP A 127 29.41 -2.04 -10.06
N ARG A 128 29.87 -1.36 -9.01
CA ARG A 128 29.31 -0.10 -8.50
C ARG A 128 29.04 0.89 -9.63
N LEU A 129 30.00 0.99 -10.55
CA LEU A 129 29.93 1.83 -11.73
C LEU A 129 28.71 1.53 -12.63
N SER A 130 28.43 0.26 -12.87
CA SER A 130 27.35 -0.17 -13.75
C SER A 130 25.98 0.09 -13.12
N PHE A 131 25.86 -0.10 -11.80
CA PHE A 131 24.66 0.26 -11.06
C PHE A 131 24.40 1.78 -11.07
N LEU A 132 25.43 2.58 -10.80
CA LEU A 132 25.30 4.04 -10.82
C LEU A 132 24.92 4.58 -12.20
N ARG A 133 25.43 3.96 -13.27
CA ARG A 133 25.08 4.31 -14.65
C ARG A 133 23.59 4.13 -14.95
N ASP A 134 22.96 3.11 -14.36
CA ASP A 134 21.54 2.80 -14.57
C ASP A 134 20.62 3.70 -13.73
N LEU A 135 21.13 4.43 -12.73
CA LEU A 135 20.33 5.32 -11.91
C LEU A 135 19.98 6.61 -12.66
N PRO A 136 18.68 6.96 -12.81
CA PRO A 136 18.26 8.21 -13.46
C PRO A 136 18.93 9.46 -12.87
N LEU A 137 19.18 9.43 -11.55
CA LEU A 137 19.86 10.48 -10.79
C LEU A 137 21.25 10.82 -11.34
N PHE A 138 21.98 9.83 -11.86
CA PHE A 138 23.36 10.00 -12.35
C PHE A 138 23.50 9.88 -13.86
N SER A 139 22.37 9.83 -14.59
CA SER A 139 22.31 9.66 -16.05
C SER A 139 23.10 10.69 -16.86
N ARG A 140 23.38 11.86 -16.28
CA ARG A 140 24.11 12.97 -16.92
C ARG A 140 25.57 13.08 -16.48
N LEU A 141 26.05 12.18 -15.62
CA LEU A 141 27.46 12.13 -15.24
C LEU A 141 28.26 11.37 -16.30
N SER A 142 29.46 11.87 -16.61
CA SER A 142 30.42 11.14 -17.45
C SER A 142 30.92 9.88 -16.76
N GLU A 143 31.48 8.94 -17.52
CA GLU A 143 31.96 7.68 -16.97
C GLU A 143 33.08 7.88 -15.93
N ASP A 144 33.97 8.86 -16.13
CA ASP A 144 35.04 9.20 -15.18
C ASP A 144 34.47 9.76 -13.86
N GLN A 145 33.42 10.60 -13.94
CA GLN A 145 32.72 11.12 -12.77
C GLN A 145 31.99 10.00 -12.01
N LEU A 146 31.35 9.07 -12.74
CA LEU A 146 30.69 7.91 -12.13
C LEU A 146 31.69 6.99 -11.42
N ARG A 147 32.91 6.79 -11.98
CA ARG A 147 33.98 6.04 -11.31
C ARG A 147 34.44 6.73 -10.04
N ALA A 148 34.70 8.03 -10.11
CA ALA A 148 35.09 8.81 -8.93
C ALA A 148 34.03 8.77 -7.81
N LEU A 149 32.75 8.79 -8.18
CA LEU A 149 31.64 8.62 -7.24
C LEU A 149 31.59 7.20 -6.66
N ALA A 150 31.71 6.17 -7.50
CA ALA A 150 31.70 4.76 -7.08
C ALA A 150 32.79 4.42 -6.06
N ASP A 151 33.96 5.06 -6.18
CA ASP A 151 35.10 4.89 -5.26
C ASP A 151 34.82 5.51 -3.88
N GLN A 152 34.00 6.55 -3.81
CA GLN A 152 33.61 7.22 -2.55
C GLN A 152 32.44 6.54 -1.83
N MET A 153 31.77 5.59 -2.48
CA MET A 153 30.62 4.88 -1.91
C MET A 153 31.03 3.62 -1.16
N GLU A 154 30.28 3.30 -0.12
CA GLU A 154 30.44 2.06 0.64
C GLU A 154 29.27 1.13 0.38
N GLU A 155 29.57 -0.15 0.18
CA GLU A 155 28.55 -1.19 -0.01
C GLU A 155 28.16 -1.78 1.34
N VAL A 156 26.85 -1.80 1.61
CA VAL A 156 26.27 -2.31 2.86
C VAL A 156 25.24 -3.39 2.55
N ARG A 157 25.10 -4.31 3.50
CA ARG A 157 24.16 -5.44 3.42
C ARG A 157 23.33 -5.49 4.69
N TYR A 158 22.03 -5.65 4.52
CA TYR A 158 21.06 -5.80 5.60
C TYR A 158 20.27 -7.08 5.39
N GLN A 159 20.06 -7.83 6.46
CA GLN A 159 19.19 -8.99 6.46
C GLN A 159 17.74 -8.55 6.64
N ARG A 160 16.80 -9.40 6.24
CA ARG A 160 15.38 -9.17 6.50
C ARG A 160 15.15 -8.94 8.00
N GLY A 161 14.43 -7.87 8.34
CA GLY A 161 14.14 -7.45 9.71
C GLY A 161 15.08 -6.37 10.24
N ASP A 162 16.25 -6.17 9.63
CA ASP A 162 17.19 -5.15 10.05
C ASP A 162 16.63 -3.74 9.84
N VAL A 163 17.02 -2.80 10.69
CA VAL A 163 16.64 -1.39 10.56
C VAL A 163 17.83 -0.61 10.01
N LEU A 164 17.66 -0.01 8.84
CA LEU A 164 18.66 0.83 8.18
C LEU A 164 18.74 2.20 8.85
N VAL A 165 17.58 2.77 9.16
CA VAL A 165 17.45 4.11 9.74
C VAL A 165 16.30 4.12 10.74
N TRP A 166 16.51 4.75 11.90
CA TRP A 166 15.49 4.89 12.94
C TRP A 166 14.91 6.30 12.95
N GLN A 167 13.57 6.41 12.96
CA GLN A 167 12.88 7.69 13.14
C GLN A 167 13.40 8.43 14.38
N GLY A 168 13.64 9.74 14.24
CA GLY A 168 14.12 10.59 15.32
C GLY A 168 15.60 10.40 15.67
N LYS A 169 16.32 9.49 15.00
CA LYS A 169 17.77 9.34 15.13
C LYS A 169 18.49 10.07 14.01
N SER A 170 19.71 10.54 14.32
CA SER A 170 20.60 11.11 13.32
C SER A 170 21.02 10.02 12.33
N SER A 171 20.85 10.28 11.05
CA SER A 171 21.42 9.55 9.93
C SER A 171 22.25 10.53 9.09
N ASP A 172 23.54 10.24 8.97
CA ASP A 172 24.51 11.03 8.21
C ASP A 172 24.76 10.44 6.82
N ARG A 173 23.87 9.55 6.36
CA ARG A 173 24.08 8.72 5.17
C ARG A 173 22.87 8.72 4.26
N VAL A 174 23.17 8.71 2.98
CA VAL A 174 22.20 8.51 1.89
C VAL A 174 22.44 7.11 1.35
N PHE A 175 21.37 6.34 1.16
CA PHE A 175 21.44 4.98 0.65
C PHE A 175 20.81 4.88 -0.73
N PHE A 176 21.43 4.10 -1.59
CA PHE A 176 21.00 3.78 -2.95
C PHE A 176 20.80 2.27 -3.01
N ILE A 177 19.56 1.85 -3.17
CA ILE A 177 19.21 0.43 -3.07
C ILE A 177 19.64 -0.28 -4.36
N LYS A 178 20.62 -1.18 -4.27
CA LYS A 178 21.06 -2.05 -5.38
C LYS A 178 20.11 -3.21 -5.59
N SER A 179 19.64 -3.81 -4.49
CA SER A 179 18.65 -4.87 -4.50
C SER A 179 17.98 -5.02 -3.14
N GLY A 180 16.83 -5.70 -3.11
CA GLY A 180 15.99 -5.82 -1.93
C GLY A 180 14.96 -4.70 -1.79
N ILE A 181 14.26 -4.74 -0.67
CA ILE A 181 13.10 -3.89 -0.37
C ILE A 181 13.19 -3.36 1.05
N VAL A 182 12.97 -2.06 1.18
CA VAL A 182 12.97 -1.34 2.45
C VAL A 182 11.58 -0.74 2.69
N GLY A 183 10.99 -1.00 3.85
CA GLY A 183 9.76 -0.37 4.31
C GLY A 183 10.04 0.93 5.04
N ILE A 184 9.32 2.00 4.69
CA ILE A 184 9.37 3.29 5.36
C ILE A 184 8.13 3.41 6.24
N THR A 185 8.33 3.51 7.54
CA THR A 185 7.25 3.57 8.53
C THR A 185 7.41 4.78 9.44
N HIS A 186 6.28 5.34 9.88
CA HIS A 186 6.24 6.45 10.82
C HIS A 186 5.40 6.09 12.03
N TYR A 187 5.97 6.25 13.21
CA TYR A 187 5.29 6.09 14.47
C TYR A 187 4.67 7.42 14.91
N SER A 188 3.36 7.43 15.16
CA SER A 188 2.66 8.59 15.70
C SER A 188 2.53 8.45 17.22
N ALA A 189 3.20 9.33 17.96
CA ALA A 189 3.11 9.35 19.42
C ALA A 189 1.69 9.66 19.94
N GLN A 190 0.89 10.42 19.17
CA GLN A 190 -0.48 10.78 19.55
C GLN A 190 -1.44 9.60 19.47
N THR A 191 -1.37 8.82 18.40
CA THR A 191 -2.26 7.68 18.18
C THR A 191 -1.69 6.36 18.69
N LYS A 192 -0.40 6.33 19.06
CA LYS A 192 0.37 5.12 19.39
C LYS A 192 0.31 4.04 18.31
N THR A 193 0.20 4.46 17.05
CA THR A 193 0.17 3.57 15.89
C THR A 193 1.38 3.77 14.99
N GLN A 194 1.80 2.70 14.33
CA GLN A 194 2.81 2.71 13.28
C GLN A 194 2.10 2.67 11.93
N LYS A 195 2.39 3.65 11.07
CA LYS A 195 1.85 3.73 9.72
C LYS A 195 2.95 3.50 8.69
N ILE A 196 2.67 2.68 7.68
CA ILE A 196 3.56 2.53 6.54
C ILE A 196 3.36 3.75 5.63
N LEU A 197 4.45 4.46 5.35
CA LEU A 197 4.44 5.64 4.49
C LEU A 197 4.76 5.29 3.04
N ASN A 198 5.76 4.43 2.83
CA ASN A 198 6.23 4.07 1.50
C ASN A 198 7.06 2.77 1.53
N TYR A 199 7.35 2.21 0.36
CA TYR A 199 8.34 1.15 0.17
C TYR A 199 9.37 1.59 -0.85
N VAL A 200 10.62 1.23 -0.61
CA VAL A 200 11.78 1.64 -1.41
C VAL A 200 12.42 0.40 -2.01
N ARG A 201 12.73 0.45 -3.30
CA ARG A 201 13.18 -0.68 -4.13
C ARG A 201 14.52 -0.39 -4.79
N GLN A 202 15.03 -1.37 -5.54
CA GLN A 202 16.16 -1.19 -6.43
C GLN A 202 16.02 0.07 -7.29
N GLY A 203 17.09 0.86 -7.34
CA GLY A 203 17.13 2.10 -8.10
C GLY A 203 16.69 3.33 -7.31
N GLU A 204 16.11 3.14 -6.12
CA GLU A 204 15.61 4.23 -5.30
C GLU A 204 16.58 4.65 -4.20
N ILE A 205 16.36 5.87 -3.71
CA ILE A 205 17.15 6.57 -2.71
C ILE A 205 16.37 6.71 -1.39
N ILE A 206 17.08 6.56 -0.27
CA ILE A 206 16.60 6.90 1.09
C ILE A 206 17.62 7.77 1.83
N GLY A 207 17.13 8.55 2.78
CA GLY A 207 17.95 9.48 3.58
C GLY A 207 18.21 10.81 2.88
N GLU A 208 17.73 10.98 1.64
CA GLU A 208 17.81 12.22 0.88
C GLU A 208 17.07 13.36 1.58
N TYR A 209 15.91 13.08 2.18
CA TYR A 209 15.16 14.07 2.94
C TYR A 209 15.99 14.62 4.10
N SER A 210 16.52 13.74 4.96
CA SER A 210 17.35 14.13 6.11
C SER A 210 18.66 14.79 5.70
N ALA A 211 19.23 14.41 4.54
CA ALA A 211 20.41 15.07 3.98
C ALA A 211 20.11 16.53 3.56
N LEU A 212 18.94 16.79 2.98
CA LEU A 212 18.56 18.10 2.43
C LEU A 212 17.82 19.02 3.42
N SER A 213 17.08 18.48 4.39
CA SER A 213 16.07 19.22 5.16
C SER A 213 16.60 20.25 6.16
N GLY A 214 17.91 20.54 6.18
CA GLY A 214 18.56 21.53 7.08
C GLY A 214 18.55 21.17 8.58
N VAL A 215 17.59 20.36 9.05
CA VAL A 215 17.43 19.92 10.43
C VAL A 215 18.34 18.73 10.73
N ALA A 216 19.54 19.01 11.23
CA ALA A 216 20.48 18.12 11.95
C ALA A 216 20.46 16.60 11.64
N GLY A 217 20.35 16.20 10.37
CA GLY A 217 20.41 14.80 9.95
C GLY A 217 19.38 13.87 10.59
N VAL A 218 18.30 14.38 11.21
CA VAL A 218 17.35 13.52 11.91
C VAL A 218 16.44 12.83 10.89
N ALA A 219 16.29 11.52 11.01
CA ALA A 219 15.39 10.74 10.18
C ALA A 219 13.93 11.04 10.51
N SER A 220 13.14 11.41 9.49
CA SER A 220 11.70 11.67 9.63
C SER A 220 10.88 10.38 9.78
N ALA A 221 11.44 9.23 9.38
CA ALA A 221 10.77 7.93 9.39
C ALA A 221 11.79 6.81 9.65
N THR A 222 11.28 5.63 10.03
CA THR A 222 12.06 4.41 10.20
C THR A 222 12.11 3.64 8.88
N ALA A 223 13.31 3.25 8.45
CA ALA A 223 13.54 2.45 7.25
C ALA A 223 14.00 1.04 7.67
N SER A 224 13.20 0.00 7.38
CA SER A 224 13.48 -1.39 7.75
C SER A 224 13.57 -2.30 6.52
N ALA A 225 14.52 -3.23 6.53
CA ALA A 225 14.70 -4.24 5.49
C ALA A 225 13.55 -5.26 5.54
N LEU A 226 12.76 -5.33 4.48
CA LEU A 226 11.68 -6.30 4.35
C LEU A 226 12.11 -7.59 3.62
N SER A 227 13.29 -7.54 3.01
CA SER A 227 14.02 -8.65 2.38
C SER A 227 15.52 -8.43 2.63
N ASN A 228 16.39 -9.30 2.11
CA ASN A 228 17.82 -9.01 2.13
C ASN A 228 18.10 -7.82 1.21
N VAL A 229 18.68 -6.76 1.76
CA VAL A 229 18.95 -5.49 1.06
C VAL A 229 20.44 -5.32 0.84
N TYR A 230 20.80 -5.01 -0.40
CA TYR A 230 22.14 -4.58 -0.78
C TYR A 230 22.03 -3.12 -1.19
N ALA A 231 22.83 -2.25 -0.59
CA ALA A 231 22.80 -0.82 -0.89
C ALA A 231 24.21 -0.26 -1.05
N LEU A 232 24.32 0.80 -1.86
CA LEU A 232 25.46 1.71 -1.78
C LEU A 232 25.11 2.86 -0.86
N THR A 233 26.11 3.37 -0.17
CA THR A 233 25.94 4.45 0.78
C THR A 233 26.94 5.55 0.52
N LEU A 234 26.49 6.78 0.70
CA LEU A 234 27.29 7.98 0.58
C LEU A 234 27.08 8.84 1.83
N LYS A 235 28.17 9.40 2.36
CA LYS A 235 28.08 10.36 3.47
C LYS A 235 27.33 11.60 3.02
N ARG A 236 26.57 12.20 3.94
CA ARG A 236 25.78 13.42 3.72
C ARG A 236 26.62 14.53 3.10
N GLU A 237 27.79 14.81 3.68
CA GLU A 237 28.67 15.89 3.22
C GLU A 237 29.11 15.66 1.77
N THR A 238 29.50 14.42 1.44
CA THR A 238 29.88 14.03 0.09
C THR A 238 28.71 14.11 -0.88
N PHE A 239 27.51 13.72 -0.45
CA PHE A 239 26.30 13.85 -1.25
C PHE A 239 25.97 15.32 -1.54
N LEU A 240 26.03 16.19 -0.54
CA LEU A 240 25.79 17.63 -0.72
C LEU A 240 26.83 18.25 -1.65
N ALA A 241 28.12 17.92 -1.46
CA ALA A 241 29.18 18.37 -2.35
C ALA A 241 28.98 17.90 -3.80
N LEU A 242 28.48 16.68 -4.00
CA LEU A 242 28.14 16.16 -5.33
C LEU A 242 27.03 16.99 -6.00
N LEU A 243 25.99 17.37 -5.25
CA LEU A 243 24.90 18.21 -5.75
C LEU A 243 25.37 19.63 -6.11
N GLU A 244 26.28 20.19 -5.32
CA GLU A 244 26.89 21.51 -5.58
C GLU A 244 27.81 21.48 -6.80
N GLN A 245 28.63 20.44 -6.95
CA GLN A 245 29.56 20.29 -8.07
C GLN A 245 28.86 19.96 -9.39
N HIS A 246 27.75 19.23 -9.34
CA HIS A 246 27.03 18.77 -10.52
C HIS A 246 25.54 19.14 -10.44
N ALA A 247 25.22 20.35 -10.90
CA ALA A 247 23.85 20.87 -10.96
C ALA A 247 22.87 19.92 -11.70
N SER A 248 23.36 19.13 -12.66
CA SER A 248 22.58 18.09 -13.34
C SER A 248 22.00 17.05 -12.38
N VAL A 249 22.76 16.61 -11.38
CA VAL A 249 22.33 15.64 -10.37
C VAL A 249 21.29 16.28 -9.44
N ALA A 250 21.49 17.54 -9.04
CA ALA A 250 20.54 18.28 -8.23
C ALA A 250 19.19 18.47 -8.93
N ILE A 251 19.20 18.76 -10.24
CA ILE A 251 17.97 18.89 -11.04
C ILE A 251 17.23 17.55 -11.15
N GLU A 252 17.94 16.43 -11.41
CA GLU A 252 17.30 15.12 -11.48
C GLU A 252 16.78 14.67 -10.11
N LEU A 253 17.47 14.97 -9.01
CA LEU A 253 16.97 14.75 -7.65
C LEU A 253 15.69 15.55 -7.39
N ALA A 254 15.67 16.83 -7.75
CA ALA A 254 14.49 17.69 -7.63
C ALA A 254 13.32 17.13 -8.44
N ARG A 255 13.56 16.58 -9.64
CA ARG A 255 12.52 15.92 -10.44
C ARG A 255 11.97 14.67 -9.76
N ILE A 256 12.85 13.81 -9.23
CA ILE A 256 12.45 12.61 -8.47
C ILE A 256 11.59 13.01 -7.25
N LEU A 257 12.02 14.01 -6.50
CA LEU A 257 11.29 14.52 -5.34
C LEU A 257 9.97 15.18 -5.73
N ALA A 258 9.91 15.93 -6.83
CA ALA A 258 8.68 16.53 -7.33
C ALA A 258 7.68 15.45 -7.72
N VAL A 259 8.10 14.38 -8.40
CA VAL A 259 7.23 13.23 -8.71
C VAL A 259 6.77 12.54 -7.43
N ARG A 260 7.63 12.35 -6.44
CA ARG A 260 7.25 11.78 -5.13
C ARG A 260 6.26 12.68 -4.39
N LEU A 261 6.46 13.99 -4.40
CA LEU A 261 5.58 14.97 -3.77
C LEU A 261 4.22 15.01 -4.47
N VAL A 262 4.21 15.01 -5.80
CA VAL A 262 3.00 14.94 -6.62
C VAL A 262 2.30 13.61 -6.35
N ASN A 263 2.96 12.46 -6.36
CA ASN A 263 2.30 11.19 -6.04
C ASN A 263 1.79 11.11 -4.59
N SER A 264 2.47 11.79 -3.66
CA SER A 264 2.02 11.93 -2.26
C SER A 264 0.86 12.91 -2.11
N GLY A 265 0.81 13.98 -2.93
CA GLY A 265 -0.16 15.07 -2.89
C GLY A 265 -1.34 14.94 -3.88
N VAL A 266 -1.20 14.15 -4.94
CA VAL A 266 -2.25 13.74 -5.90
C VAL A 266 -3.27 12.86 -5.19
N ARG A 267 -2.85 12.14 -4.14
CA ARG A 267 -3.76 11.48 -3.20
C ARG A 267 -4.60 12.46 -2.35
N ALA A 268 -4.28 13.75 -2.34
CA ALA A 268 -4.97 14.77 -1.54
C ALA A 268 -5.73 15.83 -2.35
N SER A 269 -5.51 15.97 -3.68
CA SER A 269 -5.98 17.16 -4.42
C SER A 269 -6.54 16.98 -5.84
N THR A 270 -6.52 15.79 -6.46
CA THR A 270 -7.18 15.58 -7.76
C THR A 270 -7.89 14.24 -7.74
N LYS A 271 -9.19 14.22 -8.09
CA LYS A 271 -10.14 13.08 -8.05
C LYS A 271 -9.43 11.73 -7.90
N SER A 272 -9.13 11.38 -6.65
CA SER A 272 -8.40 10.15 -6.34
C SER A 272 -9.30 8.99 -6.71
N ALA A 273 -8.72 7.94 -7.31
CA ALA A 273 -9.46 6.71 -7.54
C ALA A 273 -10.15 6.29 -6.23
N ARG A 274 -11.45 6.03 -6.28
CA ARG A 274 -12.23 5.66 -5.11
C ARG A 274 -11.96 4.20 -4.78
N LEU A 275 -11.50 3.93 -3.55
CA LEU A 275 -11.24 2.57 -3.08
C LEU A 275 -12.39 2.06 -2.22
N ILE A 276 -13.00 0.96 -2.64
CA ILE A 276 -14.00 0.22 -1.89
C ILE A 276 -13.40 -1.11 -1.44
N LEU A 277 -13.36 -1.31 -0.12
CA LEU A 277 -12.79 -2.50 0.50
C LEU A 277 -13.90 -3.40 1.03
N LEU A 278 -13.96 -4.65 0.56
CA LEU A 278 -14.83 -5.68 1.13
C LEU A 278 -14.00 -6.57 2.04
N ILE A 279 -14.37 -6.67 3.31
CA ILE A 279 -13.67 -7.51 4.30
C ILE A 279 -14.64 -8.55 4.84
N GLY A 280 -14.36 -9.83 4.59
CA GLY A 280 -15.19 -10.92 5.09
C GLY A 280 -14.74 -11.34 6.48
N ALA A 281 -15.64 -11.30 7.47
CA ALA A 281 -15.38 -11.69 8.86
C ALA A 281 -14.94 -13.17 8.99
N GLN A 282 -15.39 -14.02 8.06
CA GLN A 282 -14.99 -15.43 7.97
C GLN A 282 -14.92 -15.88 6.50
N ALA A 283 -14.36 -17.06 6.26
CA ALA A 283 -14.34 -17.64 4.92
C ALA A 283 -15.76 -17.98 4.42
N GLY A 284 -16.00 -17.87 3.12
CA GLY A 284 -17.26 -18.31 2.52
C GLY A 284 -18.46 -17.37 2.68
N VAL A 285 -18.32 -16.21 3.33
CA VAL A 285 -19.41 -15.20 3.44
C VAL A 285 -19.75 -14.49 2.13
N GLY A 286 -19.11 -14.87 1.01
CA GLY A 286 -19.47 -14.40 -0.31
C GLY A 286 -19.01 -12.98 -0.67
N THR A 287 -17.91 -12.49 -0.08
CA THR A 287 -17.30 -11.22 -0.47
C THR A 287 -17.00 -11.14 -1.97
N SER A 288 -16.60 -12.24 -2.60
CA SER A 288 -16.34 -12.30 -4.04
C SER A 288 -17.58 -11.91 -4.87
N SER A 289 -18.69 -12.60 -4.62
CA SER A 289 -19.97 -12.33 -5.29
C SER A 289 -20.47 -10.90 -5.06
N LEU A 290 -20.27 -10.34 -3.86
CA LEU A 290 -20.65 -8.96 -3.57
C LEU A 290 -19.72 -7.95 -4.25
N GLY A 291 -18.41 -8.22 -4.28
CA GLY A 291 -17.42 -7.39 -4.94
C GLY A 291 -17.66 -7.31 -6.45
N ILE A 292 -17.96 -8.44 -7.08
CA ILE A 292 -18.35 -8.52 -8.50
C ILE A 292 -19.64 -7.72 -8.75
N SER A 293 -20.67 -7.92 -7.92
CA SER A 293 -21.95 -7.21 -8.06
C SER A 293 -21.78 -5.69 -7.89
N LEU A 294 -20.89 -5.26 -7.00
CA LEU A 294 -20.58 -3.86 -6.78
C LEU A 294 -19.80 -3.27 -7.96
N ALA A 295 -18.78 -3.97 -8.47
CA ALA A 295 -18.00 -3.53 -9.62
C ALA A 295 -18.87 -3.38 -10.87
N LEU A 296 -19.77 -4.35 -11.10
CA LEU A 296 -20.80 -4.31 -12.14
C LEU A 296 -21.70 -3.07 -12.01
N THR A 297 -22.21 -2.81 -10.81
CA THR A 297 -23.10 -1.67 -10.55
C THR A 297 -22.36 -0.32 -10.70
N LEU A 298 -21.11 -0.24 -10.24
CA LEU A 298 -20.26 0.94 -10.40
C LEU A 298 -20.03 1.27 -11.88
N ALA A 299 -19.63 0.28 -12.69
CA ALA A 299 -19.34 0.49 -14.09
C ALA A 299 -20.58 0.95 -14.88
N THR A 300 -21.72 0.32 -14.60
CA THR A 300 -22.97 0.62 -15.32
C THR A 300 -23.62 1.92 -14.89
N LYS A 301 -23.59 2.26 -13.60
CA LYS A 301 -24.25 3.46 -13.06
C LYS A 301 -23.40 4.73 -13.19
N LEU A 302 -22.07 4.62 -13.08
CA LEU A 302 -21.18 5.78 -13.09
C LEU A 302 -20.51 6.00 -14.45
N GLY A 303 -20.41 4.99 -15.30
CA GLY A 303 -19.73 5.10 -16.60
C GLY A 303 -18.23 5.39 -16.49
N GLU A 304 -17.64 5.13 -15.32
CA GLU A 304 -16.23 5.34 -15.02
C GLU A 304 -15.43 4.04 -15.11
N ARG A 305 -14.09 4.11 -15.18
CA ARG A 305 -13.26 2.89 -15.24
C ARG A 305 -13.25 2.23 -13.87
N VAL A 306 -13.66 0.96 -13.82
CA VAL A 306 -13.75 0.19 -12.58
C VAL A 306 -12.81 -1.01 -12.65
N ALA A 307 -12.06 -1.27 -11.58
CA ALA A 307 -11.32 -2.51 -11.40
C ALA A 307 -11.86 -3.30 -10.21
N TYR A 308 -11.88 -4.62 -10.35
CA TYR A 308 -12.17 -5.57 -9.27
C TYR A 308 -11.00 -6.55 -9.09
N THR A 309 -10.59 -6.78 -7.84
CA THR A 309 -9.56 -7.77 -7.52
C THR A 309 -9.73 -8.36 -6.11
N GLU A 310 -9.00 -9.43 -5.83
CA GLU A 310 -8.93 -10.09 -4.52
C GLU A 310 -7.49 -10.09 -4.02
N MET A 311 -7.30 -9.84 -2.72
CA MET A 311 -5.98 -9.85 -2.09
C MET A 311 -5.98 -10.71 -0.83
N PRO A 312 -4.85 -11.36 -0.47
CA PRO A 312 -3.53 -11.34 -1.14
C PRO A 312 -3.46 -12.18 -2.42
N ASP A 313 -4.42 -13.09 -2.61
CA ASP A 313 -4.45 -14.06 -3.70
C ASP A 313 -5.71 -13.85 -4.53
N SER A 314 -5.54 -13.83 -5.85
CA SER A 314 -6.59 -13.65 -6.84
C SER A 314 -6.83 -14.89 -7.69
N ARG A 315 -6.24 -16.05 -7.36
CA ARG A 315 -6.45 -17.34 -8.06
C ARG A 315 -7.93 -17.69 -8.26
N ARG A 316 -8.78 -17.35 -7.30
CA ARG A 316 -10.22 -17.56 -7.41
C ARG A 316 -10.82 -16.79 -8.59
N LEU A 317 -10.30 -15.62 -8.92
CA LEU A 317 -10.74 -14.84 -10.07
C LEU A 317 -10.36 -15.51 -11.39
N THR A 318 -9.18 -16.14 -11.45
CA THR A 318 -8.77 -16.97 -12.60
C THR A 318 -9.79 -18.08 -12.86
N GLU A 319 -10.26 -18.76 -11.81
CA GLU A 319 -11.30 -19.80 -11.91
C GLU A 319 -12.68 -19.22 -12.26
N LEU A 320 -13.12 -18.17 -11.56
CA LEU A 320 -14.46 -17.59 -11.74
C LEU A 320 -14.66 -16.94 -13.12
N PHE A 321 -13.59 -16.42 -13.72
CA PHE A 321 -13.64 -15.75 -15.03
C PHE A 321 -12.99 -16.57 -16.15
N ALA A 322 -12.59 -17.82 -15.88
CA ALA A 322 -11.94 -18.71 -16.84
C ALA A 322 -10.76 -18.05 -17.57
N LEU A 323 -9.87 -17.40 -16.80
CA LEU A 323 -8.73 -16.67 -17.34
C LEU A 323 -7.59 -17.62 -17.68
N ASP A 324 -6.95 -17.41 -18.82
CA ASP A 324 -5.67 -18.03 -19.12
C ASP A 324 -4.63 -17.58 -18.10
N ALA A 325 -3.74 -18.49 -17.69
CA ALA A 325 -2.74 -18.24 -16.64
C ALA A 325 -1.77 -17.06 -16.95
N GLU A 326 -1.76 -16.58 -18.20
CA GLU A 326 -0.94 -15.46 -18.69
C GLU A 326 -1.68 -14.10 -18.71
N LEU A 327 -3.00 -14.07 -18.48
CA LEU A 327 -3.79 -12.82 -18.54
C LEU A 327 -3.82 -12.10 -17.20
N ASP A 328 -3.18 -10.93 -17.17
CA ASP A 328 -3.14 -10.02 -16.02
C ASP A 328 -4.49 -9.32 -15.71
N ALA A 329 -5.40 -9.30 -16.67
CA ALA A 329 -6.68 -8.59 -16.58
C ALA A 329 -7.74 -9.20 -17.53
N PHE A 330 -9.00 -9.18 -17.10
CA PHE A 330 -10.17 -9.54 -17.90
C PHE A 330 -11.10 -8.35 -18.05
N ALA A 331 -11.35 -7.93 -19.29
CA ALA A 331 -12.34 -6.89 -19.58
C ALA A 331 -13.74 -7.51 -19.56
N HIS A 332 -14.54 -7.20 -18.54
CA HIS A 332 -15.90 -7.68 -18.44
C HIS A 332 -16.83 -6.91 -19.40
N VAL A 333 -17.80 -7.61 -19.99
CA VAL A 333 -18.76 -7.04 -20.98
C VAL A 333 -19.54 -5.83 -20.45
N SER A 334 -19.73 -5.76 -19.13
CA SER A 334 -20.44 -4.69 -18.44
C SER A 334 -19.56 -3.47 -18.08
N GLY A 335 -18.31 -3.43 -18.54
CA GLY A 335 -17.46 -2.22 -18.46
C GLY A 335 -16.53 -2.10 -17.26
N TYR A 336 -16.25 -3.18 -16.53
CA TYR A 336 -15.23 -3.23 -15.47
C TYR A 336 -14.14 -4.25 -15.81
N ASP A 337 -12.93 -4.05 -15.28
CA ASP A 337 -11.81 -4.97 -15.46
C ASP A 337 -11.62 -5.82 -14.19
N VAL A 338 -11.43 -7.13 -14.36
CA VAL A 338 -11.05 -8.05 -13.27
C VAL A 338 -9.55 -8.28 -13.32
N ILE A 339 -8.86 -8.00 -12.23
CA ILE A 339 -7.39 -8.09 -12.16
C ILE A 339 -7.02 -9.33 -11.36
N ALA A 340 -6.53 -10.36 -12.05
CA ALA A 340 -6.18 -11.66 -11.47
C ALA A 340 -4.66 -11.86 -11.50
N ARG A 341 -3.94 -11.05 -10.71
CA ARG A 341 -2.49 -11.15 -10.57
C ARG A 341 -2.10 -12.00 -9.36
N SER A 342 -1.23 -12.99 -9.59
CA SER A 342 -0.61 -13.73 -8.49
C SER A 342 0.47 -12.85 -7.84
N SER A 343 0.37 -12.64 -6.53
CA SER A 343 1.39 -11.91 -5.78
C SER A 343 2.68 -12.75 -5.72
N PRO A 344 3.88 -12.17 -5.92
CA PRO A 344 5.14 -12.88 -5.72
C PRO A 344 5.23 -13.34 -4.26
N SER A 345 5.42 -14.64 -4.02
CA SER A 345 5.37 -15.26 -2.68
C SER A 345 6.43 -14.74 -1.70
N MET A 346 7.48 -14.07 -2.19
CA MET A 346 8.61 -13.60 -1.40
C MET A 346 8.49 -12.16 -0.88
N LEU A 347 7.47 -11.42 -1.32
CA LEU A 347 7.21 -10.06 -0.85
C LEU A 347 6.26 -10.07 0.36
N PRO A 348 6.46 -9.20 1.37
CA PRO A 348 5.45 -9.02 2.40
C PRO A 348 4.11 -8.61 1.78
N ARG A 349 3.03 -9.12 2.35
CA ARG A 349 1.68 -8.99 1.81
C ARG A 349 1.25 -7.53 1.62
N ALA A 350 1.63 -6.65 2.55
CA ALA A 350 1.35 -5.21 2.42
C ALA A 350 2.13 -4.54 1.27
N VAL A 351 3.31 -5.03 0.91
CA VAL A 351 4.08 -4.52 -0.25
C VAL A 351 3.36 -4.87 -1.55
N CYS A 352 2.88 -6.10 -1.67
CA CYS A 352 2.07 -6.53 -2.81
C CYS A 352 0.79 -5.70 -2.92
N ALA A 353 0.11 -5.45 -1.80
CA ALA A 353 -1.06 -4.58 -1.74
C ALA A 353 -0.76 -3.15 -2.22
N THR A 354 0.36 -2.59 -1.80
CA THR A 354 0.78 -1.25 -2.22
C THR A 354 1.06 -1.18 -3.71
N LEU A 355 1.83 -2.15 -4.21
CA LEU A 355 2.16 -2.26 -5.62
C LEU A 355 0.95 -2.31 -6.52
N LEU A 356 0.03 -3.21 -6.16
CA LEU A 356 -1.19 -3.39 -6.91
C LEU A 356 -2.03 -2.12 -6.83
N LEU A 357 -2.21 -1.55 -5.64
CA LEU A 357 -2.98 -0.33 -5.46
C LEU A 357 -2.42 0.85 -6.29
N ASP A 358 -1.11 1.07 -6.29
CA ASP A 358 -0.48 2.13 -7.09
C ASP A 358 -0.74 1.96 -8.59
N GLN A 359 -0.68 0.72 -9.09
CA GLN A 359 -1.00 0.41 -10.47
C GLN A 359 -2.49 0.64 -10.79
N LEU A 360 -3.38 0.24 -9.88
CA LEU A 360 -4.82 0.39 -10.07
C LEU A 360 -5.24 1.85 -10.03
N VAL A 361 -4.73 2.64 -9.08
CA VAL A 361 -5.02 4.07 -8.93
C VAL A 361 -4.59 4.87 -10.15
N ALA A 362 -3.52 4.45 -10.84
CA ALA A 362 -3.07 5.10 -12.06
C ALA A 362 -4.00 4.88 -13.27
N ARG A 363 -4.84 3.84 -13.25
CA ARG A 363 -5.62 3.39 -14.42
C ARG A 363 -7.14 3.41 -14.23
N TYR A 364 -7.62 3.33 -13.00
CA TYR A 364 -9.05 3.20 -12.70
C TYR A 364 -9.54 4.32 -11.81
N ASP A 365 -10.80 4.69 -11.98
CA ASP A 365 -11.45 5.74 -11.22
C ASP A 365 -12.16 5.16 -9.98
N ASN A 366 -12.55 3.88 -10.04
CA ASN A 366 -13.09 3.12 -8.91
C ASN A 366 -12.41 1.75 -8.80
N ILE A 367 -12.05 1.36 -7.59
CA ILE A 367 -11.31 0.13 -7.31
C ILE A 367 -12.05 -0.62 -6.22
N VAL A 368 -12.44 -1.86 -6.51
CA VAL A 368 -13.10 -2.76 -5.56
C VAL A 368 -12.13 -3.87 -5.20
N ILE A 369 -11.75 -3.96 -3.92
CA ILE A 369 -10.83 -5.00 -3.43
C ILE A 369 -11.54 -5.84 -2.37
N SER A 370 -11.58 -7.16 -2.57
CA SER A 370 -12.02 -8.09 -1.53
C SER A 370 -10.81 -8.66 -0.78
N VAL A 371 -10.87 -8.63 0.54
CA VAL A 371 -9.81 -9.10 1.45
C VAL A 371 -10.42 -10.05 2.49
N PRO A 372 -9.82 -11.22 2.75
CA PRO A 372 -10.29 -12.12 3.79
C PRO A 372 -9.85 -11.63 5.19
N HIS A 373 -10.60 -11.99 6.24
CA HIS A 373 -10.31 -11.58 7.63
C HIS A 373 -8.86 -11.82 8.09
N HIS A 374 -8.25 -12.93 7.67
CA HIS A 374 -6.92 -13.35 8.15
C HIS A 374 -5.75 -12.56 7.53
N ALA A 375 -6.02 -11.56 6.68
CA ALA A 375 -5.00 -10.72 6.04
C ALA A 375 -4.85 -9.38 6.77
N GLU A 376 -4.68 -9.39 8.09
CA GLU A 376 -4.66 -8.20 8.96
C GLU A 376 -3.70 -7.10 8.47
N GLU A 377 -2.51 -7.46 8.01
CA GLU A 377 -1.51 -6.50 7.49
C GLU A 377 -2.01 -5.75 6.25
N ILE A 378 -2.71 -6.44 5.33
CA ILE A 378 -3.29 -5.86 4.12
C ILE A 378 -4.51 -5.01 4.49
N VAL A 379 -5.36 -5.51 5.40
CA VAL A 379 -6.52 -4.77 5.88
C VAL A 379 -6.06 -3.45 6.49
N ALA A 380 -5.11 -3.48 7.43
CA ALA A 380 -4.61 -2.28 8.08
C ALA A 380 -4.02 -1.26 7.08
N TYR A 381 -3.31 -1.75 6.05
CA TYR A 381 -2.79 -0.91 4.99
C TYR A 381 -3.89 -0.29 4.12
N LEU A 382 -4.75 -1.11 3.51
CA LEU A 382 -5.76 -0.68 2.54
C LEU A 382 -6.86 0.17 3.17
N THR A 383 -7.24 -0.11 4.42
CA THR A 383 -8.27 0.65 5.14
C THR A 383 -7.88 2.12 5.30
N GLY A 384 -6.58 2.42 5.40
CA GLY A 384 -6.07 3.80 5.43
C GLY A 384 -6.26 4.59 4.13
N TYR A 385 -6.65 3.93 3.04
CA TYR A 385 -6.91 4.53 1.73
C TYR A 385 -8.35 4.33 1.25
N ALA A 386 -9.18 3.60 1.99
CA ALA A 386 -10.54 3.26 1.58
C ALA A 386 -11.49 4.45 1.72
N ASP A 387 -12.31 4.69 0.70
CA ASP A 387 -13.46 5.61 0.75
C ASP A 387 -14.66 4.92 1.39
N GLN A 388 -14.80 3.62 1.13
CA GLN A 388 -15.82 2.77 1.76
C GLN A 388 -15.25 1.43 2.17
N VAL A 389 -15.73 0.93 3.31
CA VAL A 389 -15.42 -0.39 3.85
C VAL A 389 -16.71 -1.13 4.08
N VAL A 390 -16.85 -2.30 3.47
CA VAL A 390 -17.99 -3.20 3.62
C VAL A 390 -17.53 -4.43 4.38
N LEU A 391 -18.04 -4.60 5.59
CA LEU A 391 -17.76 -5.73 6.46
C LEU A 391 -18.85 -6.78 6.26
N VAL A 392 -18.46 -7.99 5.90
CA VAL A 392 -19.41 -9.06 5.54
C VAL A 392 -19.32 -10.20 6.54
N GLY A 393 -20.42 -10.50 7.22
CA GLY A 393 -20.55 -11.62 8.16
C GLY A 393 -21.70 -12.55 7.77
N ALA A 394 -21.84 -13.64 8.52
CA ALA A 394 -23.01 -14.51 8.48
C ALA A 394 -23.91 -14.26 9.71
N PRO A 395 -25.21 -14.58 9.66
CA PRO A 395 -26.11 -14.44 10.80
C PRO A 395 -25.93 -15.61 11.79
N THR A 396 -24.69 -15.84 12.24
CA THR A 396 -24.34 -16.81 13.27
C THR A 396 -23.68 -16.10 14.45
N PRO A 397 -23.87 -16.55 15.70
CA PRO A 397 -23.31 -15.87 16.88
C PRO A 397 -21.79 -15.65 16.81
N GLU A 398 -21.06 -16.63 16.30
CA GLU A 398 -19.61 -16.54 16.11
C GLU A 398 -19.23 -15.49 15.07
N SER A 399 -19.91 -15.47 13.92
CA SER A 399 -19.62 -14.51 12.85
C SER A 399 -20.01 -13.08 13.25
N LEU A 400 -21.08 -12.91 14.03
CA LEU A 400 -21.48 -11.61 14.59
C LEU A 400 -20.43 -11.05 15.55
N ALA A 401 -19.86 -11.90 16.41
CA ALA A 401 -18.77 -11.50 17.30
C ALA A 401 -17.51 -11.06 16.51
N GLN A 402 -17.12 -11.84 15.50
CA GLN A 402 -15.99 -11.50 14.62
C GLN A 402 -16.24 -10.21 13.83
N LEU A 403 -17.46 -10.01 13.33
CA LEU A 403 -17.87 -8.81 12.61
C LEU A 403 -17.78 -7.57 13.51
N ALA A 404 -18.23 -7.67 14.77
CA ALA A 404 -18.16 -6.58 15.75
C ALA A 404 -16.71 -6.21 16.12
N GLU A 405 -15.85 -7.21 16.28
CA GLU A 405 -14.41 -7.01 16.53
C GLU A 405 -13.74 -6.32 15.34
N LEU A 406 -13.99 -6.82 14.13
CA LEU A 406 -13.47 -6.26 12.88
C LEU A 406 -13.92 -4.81 12.68
N ASN A 407 -15.20 -4.52 12.91
CA ASN A 407 -15.75 -3.16 12.83
C ASN A 407 -15.06 -2.22 13.82
N SER A 408 -14.88 -2.67 15.06
CA SER A 408 -14.14 -1.91 16.09
C SER A 408 -12.68 -1.66 15.68
N ALA A 409 -12.02 -2.63 15.06
CA ALA A 409 -10.64 -2.49 14.59
C ALA A 409 -10.54 -1.48 13.43
N VAL A 410 -11.42 -1.58 12.43
CA VAL A 410 -11.47 -0.67 11.28
C VAL A 410 -11.75 0.76 11.73
N ARG A 411 -12.74 0.97 12.62
CA ARG A 411 -13.09 2.30 13.14
C ARG A 411 -11.95 2.99 13.87
N ARG A 412 -11.04 2.24 14.50
CA ARG A 412 -9.83 2.82 15.14
C ARG A 412 -8.77 3.26 14.14
N GLN A 413 -8.81 2.76 12.91
CA GLN A 413 -7.78 3.00 11.89
C GLN A 413 -8.18 4.08 10.87
N VAL A 414 -9.47 4.38 10.73
CA VAL A 414 -9.98 5.36 9.76
C VAL A 414 -10.55 6.60 10.41
N ASN A 415 -10.55 7.69 9.64
CA ASN A 415 -11.40 8.83 9.98
C ASN A 415 -12.84 8.47 9.58
N VAL A 416 -13.66 8.12 10.58
CA VAL A 416 -15.07 7.70 10.41
C VAL A 416 -15.97 8.78 9.79
N GLU A 417 -15.55 10.04 9.76
CA GLU A 417 -16.29 11.11 9.08
C GLU A 417 -16.05 11.10 7.55
N LYS A 418 -14.96 10.49 7.10
CA LYS A 418 -14.57 10.43 5.68
C LYS A 418 -14.80 9.06 5.05
N VAL A 419 -14.73 7.99 5.84
CA VAL A 419 -14.83 6.61 5.36
C VAL A 419 -16.19 6.03 5.72
N GLY A 420 -16.95 5.61 4.71
CA GLY A 420 -18.23 4.92 4.92
C GLY A 420 -18.02 3.47 5.34
N ILE A 421 -18.44 3.08 6.54
CA ILE A 421 -18.37 1.69 7.02
C ILE A 421 -19.78 1.10 7.01
N PHE A 422 -19.91 -0.11 6.44
CA PHE A 422 -21.17 -0.84 6.36
C PHE A 422 -21.02 -2.27 6.86
N ASN A 423 -21.99 -2.74 7.64
CA ASN A 423 -22.14 -4.12 8.07
C ASN A 423 -23.16 -4.85 7.20
N VAL A 424 -22.75 -5.93 6.56
CA VAL A 424 -23.61 -6.78 5.73
C VAL A 424 -23.65 -8.17 6.32
N LEU A 425 -24.84 -8.64 6.66
CA LEU A 425 -25.07 -10.04 7.02
C LEU A 425 -25.54 -10.79 5.78
N LYS A 426 -24.79 -11.78 5.33
CA LYS A 426 -25.18 -12.66 4.23
C LYS A 426 -25.45 -14.07 4.74
N HIS A 427 -26.65 -14.56 4.47
CA HIS A 427 -27.02 -15.94 4.74
C HIS A 427 -26.17 -16.89 3.90
N THR A 428 -25.51 -17.85 4.54
CA THR A 428 -24.61 -18.82 3.91
C THR A 428 -25.28 -20.16 3.62
N SER A 429 -26.49 -20.38 4.16
CA SER A 429 -27.32 -21.55 3.92
C SER A 429 -28.81 -21.19 3.98
N PRO A 430 -29.71 -22.00 3.39
CA PRO A 430 -31.16 -21.75 3.43
C PRO A 430 -31.72 -21.84 4.86
N GLU A 431 -31.08 -22.64 5.72
CA GLU A 431 -31.51 -22.92 7.10
C GLU A 431 -30.98 -21.90 8.11
N SER A 432 -30.14 -20.96 7.68
CA SER A 432 -29.63 -19.92 8.58
C SER A 432 -30.77 -18.99 8.99
N VAL A 433 -31.18 -19.09 10.26
CA VAL A 433 -32.26 -18.26 10.83
C VAL A 433 -31.79 -16.81 10.89
N PRO A 434 -32.58 -15.83 10.39
CA PRO A 434 -32.22 -14.42 10.54
C PRO A 434 -32.28 -14.04 12.02
N GLN A 435 -31.12 -14.00 12.67
CA GLN A 435 -30.98 -13.24 13.89
C GLN A 435 -30.95 -11.77 13.50
N ALA A 436 -31.99 -11.02 13.90
CA ALA A 436 -32.03 -9.58 13.73
C ALA A 436 -30.97 -8.96 14.64
N ASP A 437 -29.81 -8.68 14.07
CA ASP A 437 -28.84 -7.78 14.69
C ASP A 437 -29.17 -6.36 14.24
N GLY A 438 -29.55 -5.49 15.19
CA GLY A 438 -29.81 -4.07 14.94
C GLY A 438 -28.56 -3.29 14.49
N SER A 439 -27.39 -3.93 14.45
CA SER A 439 -26.13 -3.35 13.97
C SER A 439 -25.84 -3.58 12.47
N ALA A 440 -26.65 -4.39 11.77
CA ALA A 440 -26.47 -4.69 10.35
C ALA A 440 -27.15 -3.65 9.45
N ASP A 441 -26.42 -3.07 8.50
CA ASP A 441 -26.97 -2.15 7.50
C ASP A 441 -27.74 -2.90 6.40
N PHE A 442 -27.32 -4.13 6.07
CA PHE A 442 -27.97 -4.98 5.08
C PHE A 442 -28.03 -6.43 5.53
N ILE A 443 -29.14 -7.10 5.23
CA ILE A 443 -29.32 -8.54 5.42
C ILE A 443 -29.64 -9.16 4.04
N LEU A 444 -28.75 -10.01 3.55
CA LEU A 444 -28.81 -10.61 2.22
C LEU A 444 -29.13 -12.10 2.32
N PRO A 445 -30.18 -12.59 1.63
CA PRO A 445 -30.58 -13.99 1.70
C PRO A 445 -29.56 -14.90 1.00
N TYR A 446 -29.71 -16.21 1.22
CA TYR A 446 -28.84 -17.21 0.63
C TYR A 446 -29.22 -17.44 -0.84
N TYR A 447 -28.24 -17.31 -1.73
CA TYR A 447 -28.38 -17.56 -3.16
C TYR A 447 -27.51 -18.78 -3.54
N PRO A 448 -28.12 -19.96 -3.75
CA PRO A 448 -27.38 -21.20 -4.04
C PRO A 448 -26.72 -21.20 -5.42
N THR A 449 -27.32 -20.48 -6.37
CA THR A 449 -26.85 -20.34 -7.74
C THR A 449 -26.72 -18.87 -8.07
N PHE A 450 -25.53 -18.48 -8.54
CA PHE A 450 -25.27 -17.17 -9.10
C PHE A 450 -25.07 -17.36 -10.61
N ALA A 451 -25.64 -16.47 -11.43
CA ALA A 451 -25.41 -16.53 -12.87
C ALA A 451 -23.90 -16.41 -13.17
N PRO A 452 -23.42 -16.96 -14.31
CA PRO A 452 -22.00 -16.93 -14.66
C PRO A 452 -21.45 -15.52 -14.60
N HIS A 453 -20.40 -15.33 -13.79
CA HIS A 453 -19.86 -13.99 -13.52
C HIS A 453 -19.27 -13.30 -14.76
N THR A 454 -18.99 -14.04 -15.84
CA THR A 454 -18.39 -13.54 -17.09
C THR A 454 -19.37 -12.82 -18.02
N ALA A 455 -20.68 -13.03 -17.84
CA ALA A 455 -21.74 -12.46 -18.67
C ALA A 455 -22.82 -11.76 -17.83
N LEU A 456 -22.53 -11.48 -16.56
CA LEU A 456 -23.50 -10.98 -15.60
C LEU A 456 -23.85 -9.52 -15.90
N THR A 457 -25.14 -9.23 -16.11
CA THR A 457 -25.66 -7.86 -16.25
C THR A 457 -26.34 -7.40 -14.96
N PRO A 458 -26.53 -6.08 -14.74
CA PRO A 458 -27.23 -5.61 -13.54
C PRO A 458 -28.63 -6.21 -13.39
N ASP A 459 -29.28 -6.55 -14.51
CA ASP A 459 -30.61 -7.12 -14.53
C ASP A 459 -30.68 -8.57 -14.04
N ASP A 460 -29.57 -9.29 -14.11
CA ASP A 460 -29.44 -10.65 -13.58
C ASP A 460 -29.23 -10.70 -12.06
N LEU A 461 -28.94 -9.55 -11.43
CA LEU A 461 -28.72 -9.47 -9.98
C LEU A 461 -30.04 -9.61 -9.20
N PRO A 462 -30.07 -10.47 -8.16
CA PRO A 462 -31.18 -10.51 -7.22
C PRO A 462 -31.47 -9.14 -6.59
N GLU A 463 -32.75 -8.86 -6.35
CA GLU A 463 -33.21 -7.54 -5.87
C GLU A 463 -32.46 -7.05 -4.62
N ALA A 464 -32.26 -7.91 -3.61
CA ALA A 464 -31.54 -7.52 -2.40
C ALA A 464 -30.07 -7.13 -2.67
N ILE A 465 -29.40 -7.83 -3.59
CA ILE A 465 -28.00 -7.52 -3.97
C ILE A 465 -27.94 -6.25 -4.81
N ARG A 466 -28.90 -6.06 -5.72
CA ARG A 466 -29.03 -4.84 -6.52
C ARG A 466 -29.25 -3.62 -5.63
N HIS A 467 -30.15 -3.73 -4.65
CA HIS A 467 -30.43 -2.66 -3.68
C HIS A 467 -29.21 -2.34 -2.81
N PHE A 468 -28.51 -3.36 -2.32
CA PHE A 468 -27.24 -3.19 -1.61
C PHE A 468 -26.21 -2.43 -2.45
N ALA A 469 -25.95 -2.92 -3.68
CA ALA A 469 -24.94 -2.33 -4.54
C ALA A 469 -25.32 -0.91 -4.98
N SER A 470 -26.59 -0.66 -5.31
CA SER A 470 -27.06 0.68 -5.70
C SER A 470 -26.90 1.67 -4.55
N THR A 471 -27.23 1.28 -3.32
CA THR A 471 -27.13 2.14 -2.13
C THR A 471 -25.68 2.51 -1.82
N LEU A 472 -24.74 1.57 -1.93
CA LEU A 472 -23.31 1.85 -1.79
C LEU A 472 -22.82 2.84 -2.84
N VAL A 473 -23.18 2.60 -4.10
CA VAL A 473 -22.81 3.45 -5.24
C VAL A 473 -23.38 4.86 -5.10
N ASP A 474 -24.63 4.98 -4.66
CA ASP A 474 -25.25 6.29 -4.40
C ASP A 474 -24.49 7.04 -3.31
N ARG A 475 -24.08 6.36 -2.24
CA ARG A 475 -23.27 6.99 -1.19
C ARG A 475 -21.88 7.40 -1.69
N LEU A 476 -21.24 6.62 -2.57
CA LEU A 476 -19.99 7.03 -3.23
C LEU A 476 -20.17 8.26 -4.13
N GLY A 477 -21.37 8.46 -4.65
CA GLY A 477 -21.76 9.64 -5.41
C GLY A 477 -22.00 10.87 -4.55
N ARG A 478 -22.19 10.73 -3.23
CA ARG A 478 -22.46 11.84 -2.29
C ARG A 478 -21.20 12.61 -1.91
N THR A 479 -20.52 13.15 -2.91
CA THR A 479 -19.28 13.92 -2.74
C THR A 479 -19.54 15.37 -2.32
N ASN A 480 -20.78 15.84 -2.42
CA ASN A 480 -21.10 17.24 -2.17
C ASN A 480 -21.51 17.45 -0.72
N ALA A 481 -20.66 18.14 0.04
CA ALA A 481 -20.96 18.53 1.42
C ALA A 481 -21.73 19.85 1.40
N ILE A 482 -22.92 19.87 2.01
CA ILE A 482 -23.78 21.04 2.14
C ILE A 482 -23.88 21.36 3.62
N SER A 483 -23.50 22.57 4.03
CA SER A 483 -23.57 23.01 5.42
C SER A 483 -24.37 24.30 5.52
N LEU A 484 -25.40 24.31 6.36
CA LEU A 484 -26.24 25.46 6.64
C LEU A 484 -25.90 26.00 8.04
N TYR A 485 -25.67 27.30 8.12
CA TYR A 485 -25.22 27.97 9.33
C TYR A 485 -26.43 28.60 10.01
N ILE A 486 -26.80 28.08 11.18
CA ILE A 486 -27.96 28.51 11.95
C ILE A 486 -27.48 29.39 13.10
N PRO A 487 -27.78 30.70 13.09
CA PRO A 487 -27.34 31.61 14.13
C PRO A 487 -28.07 31.35 15.45
N THR A 488 -27.42 31.66 16.57
CA THR A 488 -28.09 31.72 17.88
C THR A 488 -28.62 33.11 18.20
N THR A 489 -28.78 33.97 17.18
CA THR A 489 -29.31 35.32 17.34
C THR A 489 -30.47 35.60 16.39
N ILE A 490 -31.31 36.56 16.79
CA ILE A 490 -32.37 37.21 16.00
C ILE A 490 -32.12 38.72 16.01
N ASP A 491 -32.66 39.45 15.02
CA ASP A 491 -32.47 40.90 14.90
C ASP A 491 -30.96 41.25 14.98
N VAL A 492 -30.16 40.56 14.17
CA VAL A 492 -28.70 40.65 14.05
C VAL A 492 -27.88 40.14 15.25
N ASN A 493 -28.24 40.44 16.49
CA ASN A 493 -27.38 40.11 17.64
C ASN A 493 -28.12 39.72 18.95
N THR A 494 -29.45 39.63 18.94
CA THR A 494 -30.22 39.29 20.14
C THR A 494 -30.27 37.78 20.30
N ALA A 495 -29.74 37.25 21.41
CA ALA A 495 -29.64 35.80 21.63
C ALA A 495 -31.02 35.11 21.68
N ILE A 496 -31.12 33.93 21.04
CA ILE A 496 -32.31 33.08 21.02
C ILE A 496 -31.96 31.59 21.24
N ASP A 497 -32.97 30.79 21.59
CA ASP A 497 -32.88 29.34 21.47
C ASP A 497 -33.01 28.94 19.99
N ALA A 498 -31.89 28.50 19.40
CA ALA A 498 -31.82 28.08 18.01
C ALA A 498 -32.31 26.63 17.78
N THR A 499 -32.61 25.87 18.84
CA THR A 499 -32.95 24.44 18.76
C THR A 499 -34.07 24.12 17.76
N PRO A 500 -35.20 24.87 17.74
CA PRO A 500 -36.28 24.59 16.78
C PRO A 500 -35.85 24.75 15.31
N TYR A 501 -34.97 25.72 15.03
CA TYR A 501 -34.45 25.97 13.70
C TYR A 501 -33.44 24.92 13.27
N VAL A 502 -32.62 24.44 14.20
CA VAL A 502 -31.67 23.33 13.98
C VAL A 502 -32.43 22.04 13.67
N GLU A 503 -33.43 21.67 14.47
CA GLU A 503 -34.23 20.46 14.25
C GLU A 503 -35.03 20.52 12.93
N ARG A 504 -35.62 21.68 12.62
CA ARG A 504 -36.32 21.89 11.35
C ARG A 504 -35.37 21.77 10.15
N THR A 505 -34.16 22.29 10.28
CA THR A 505 -33.13 22.20 9.24
C THR A 505 -32.58 20.79 9.08
N LEU A 506 -32.41 20.05 10.19
CA LEU A 506 -32.07 18.63 10.18
C LEU A 506 -33.13 17.81 9.45
N ALA A 507 -34.41 18.05 9.75
CA ALA A 507 -35.53 17.38 9.08
C ALA A 507 -35.59 17.74 7.58
N PHE A 508 -35.41 19.02 7.24
CA PHE A 508 -35.40 19.49 5.86
C PHE A 508 -34.31 18.83 5.02
N LEU A 509 -33.05 18.90 5.46
CA LEU A 509 -31.94 18.26 4.75
C LEU A 509 -32.03 16.73 4.80
N GLY A 510 -32.57 16.17 5.89
CA GLY A 510 -32.82 14.74 6.03
C GLY A 510 -33.84 14.21 5.02
N GLN A 511 -34.90 14.97 4.75
CA GLN A 511 -35.91 14.62 3.73
C GLN A 511 -35.35 14.75 2.31
N LEU A 512 -34.53 15.77 2.05
CA LEU A 512 -33.95 16.00 0.72
C LEU A 512 -32.86 14.97 0.36
N PHE A 513 -31.98 14.64 1.31
CA PHE A 513 -30.76 13.87 1.02
C PHE A 513 -30.67 12.55 1.80
N GLY A 514 -31.72 12.18 2.53
CA GLY A 514 -31.80 10.95 3.32
C GLY A 514 -31.02 10.97 4.63
N GLY A 515 -30.45 12.11 5.04
CA GLY A 515 -29.79 12.25 6.34
C GLY A 515 -29.13 13.61 6.53
N ALA A 516 -29.03 14.06 7.78
CA ALA A 516 -28.33 15.29 8.17
C ALA A 516 -27.80 15.16 9.60
N THR A 517 -26.72 15.87 9.90
CA THR A 517 -26.12 15.92 11.24
C THR A 517 -25.85 17.36 11.65
N THR A 518 -25.80 17.62 12.94
CA THR A 518 -25.39 18.91 13.49
C THR A 518 -24.10 18.74 14.26
N THR A 519 -23.24 19.76 14.25
CA THR A 519 -22.06 19.77 15.11
C THR A 519 -22.49 19.85 16.57
N THR A 520 -21.95 18.99 17.43
CA THR A 520 -22.24 18.97 18.88
C THR A 520 -21.66 20.19 19.61
N MET A 521 -20.76 20.92 18.96
CA MET A 521 -20.09 22.11 19.49
C MET A 521 -20.54 23.33 18.70
N GLN A 522 -20.95 24.39 19.40
CA GLN A 522 -21.25 25.68 18.78
C GLN A 522 -19.95 26.26 18.21
N ALA A 523 -19.94 26.55 16.92
CA ALA A 523 -18.84 27.27 16.31
C ALA A 523 -19.02 28.77 16.58
N ARG A 524 -17.92 29.52 16.63
CA ARG A 524 -17.98 30.99 16.78
C ARG A 524 -17.82 31.63 15.41
N GLY A 525 -18.86 32.31 14.95
CA GLY A 525 -18.88 33.09 13.72
C GLY A 525 -18.55 34.56 13.98
N VAL A 526 -17.97 35.22 12.98
CA VAL A 526 -17.84 36.68 12.95
C VAL A 526 -18.20 37.17 11.55
N TRP A 527 -19.06 38.17 11.46
CA TRP A 527 -19.44 38.82 10.20
C TRP A 527 -19.61 40.32 10.41
N HIS A 528 -19.73 41.04 9.30
CA HIS A 528 -19.88 42.48 9.30
C HIS A 528 -21.33 42.84 8.94
N SER A 529 -22.05 43.44 9.89
CA SER A 529 -23.35 44.06 9.66
C SER A 529 -23.18 45.49 9.15
N ALA A 530 -24.03 45.89 8.22
CA ALA A 530 -24.08 47.25 7.70
C ALA A 530 -24.56 48.27 8.75
N GLU A 531 -25.42 47.84 9.69
CA GLU A 531 -26.00 48.70 10.72
C GLU A 531 -25.15 48.80 11.99
N ILE A 532 -24.59 47.69 12.49
CA ILE A 532 -23.93 47.63 13.80
C ILE A 532 -22.44 47.24 13.75
N GLY A 533 -21.88 47.01 12.56
CA GLY A 533 -20.47 46.68 12.38
C GLY A 533 -20.14 45.22 12.66
N LEU A 534 -18.98 44.93 13.25
CA LEU A 534 -18.51 43.56 13.45
C LEU A 534 -19.32 42.84 14.54
N VAL A 535 -20.02 41.77 14.18
CA VAL A 535 -20.82 40.94 15.09
C VAL A 535 -20.14 39.60 15.27
N SER A 536 -20.09 39.11 16.52
CA SER A 536 -19.62 37.76 16.84
C SER A 536 -20.73 37.00 17.53
N GLU A 537 -21.05 35.80 17.04
CA GLU A 537 -22.06 34.92 17.64
C GLU A 537 -21.63 33.46 17.65
N SER A 538 -22.39 32.67 18.40
CA SER A 538 -22.40 31.22 18.30
C SER A 538 -23.32 30.78 17.17
N ILE A 539 -22.87 29.81 16.39
CA ILE A 539 -23.60 29.22 15.26
C ILE A 539 -23.67 27.71 15.42
N HIS A 540 -24.78 27.12 14.99
CA HIS A 540 -24.89 25.69 14.75
C HIS A 540 -24.67 25.41 13.27
N ILE A 541 -23.89 24.38 12.96
CA ILE A 541 -23.66 23.96 11.58
C ILE A 541 -24.44 22.67 11.36
N VAL A 542 -25.49 22.76 10.54
CA VAL A 542 -26.26 21.60 10.11
C VAL A 542 -25.73 21.16 8.74
N ARG A 543 -25.26 19.93 8.65
CA ARG A 543 -24.59 19.39 7.46
C ARG A 543 -25.33 18.19 6.90
N SER A 544 -25.33 18.09 5.57
CA SER A 544 -25.76 16.92 4.82
C SER A 544 -24.84 16.68 3.63
N TYR A 545 -24.95 15.50 3.02
CA TYR A 545 -24.16 15.09 1.86
C TYR A 545 -25.09 14.64 0.74
N ALA A 546 -24.88 15.20 -0.44
CA ALA A 546 -25.73 14.98 -1.61
C ALA A 546 -24.91 14.48 -2.80
N THR A 547 -25.55 13.73 -3.70
CA THR A 547 -24.95 13.45 -5.01
C THR A 547 -24.90 14.73 -5.85
N GLN A 548 -24.14 14.72 -6.95
CA GLN A 548 -24.17 15.87 -7.87
C GLN A 548 -25.57 16.10 -8.45
N ALA A 549 -26.26 15.03 -8.85
CA ALA A 549 -27.61 15.11 -9.40
C ALA A 549 -28.60 15.66 -8.37
N ASP A 550 -28.56 15.19 -7.11
CA ASP A 550 -29.45 15.68 -6.05
C ASP A 550 -29.15 17.13 -5.70
N LEU A 551 -27.86 17.52 -5.65
CA LEU A 551 -27.48 18.91 -5.43
C LEU A 551 -28.01 19.79 -6.55
N ASP A 552 -27.80 19.43 -7.82
CA ASP A 552 -28.27 20.21 -8.96
C ASP A 552 -29.80 20.32 -8.98
N ALA A 553 -30.51 19.26 -8.60
CA ALA A 553 -31.97 19.23 -8.53
C ALA A 553 -32.54 20.08 -7.37
N HIS A 554 -31.85 20.14 -6.23
CA HIS A 554 -32.37 20.75 -5.00
C HIS A 554 -31.65 22.03 -4.57
N LEU A 555 -30.65 22.49 -5.31
CA LEU A 555 -29.87 23.70 -4.98
C LEU A 555 -30.79 24.90 -4.75
N GLN A 556 -31.72 25.16 -5.68
CA GLN A 556 -32.63 26.30 -5.54
C GLN A 556 -33.52 26.17 -4.30
N THR A 557 -34.03 24.97 -4.00
CA THR A 557 -34.84 24.71 -2.81
C THR A 557 -34.07 24.98 -1.52
N ILE A 558 -32.76 24.67 -1.49
CA ILE A 558 -31.89 24.99 -0.35
C ILE A 558 -31.74 26.51 -0.19
N LEU A 559 -31.46 27.22 -1.28
CA LEU A 559 -31.28 28.68 -1.26
C LEU A 559 -32.57 29.37 -0.78
N ASP A 560 -33.74 28.96 -1.29
CA ASP A 560 -35.04 29.48 -0.90
C ASP A 560 -35.34 29.23 0.59
N TYR A 561 -34.99 28.03 1.10
CA TYR A 561 -35.15 27.69 2.52
C TYR A 561 -34.30 28.59 3.42
N VAL A 562 -33.05 28.84 3.06
CA VAL A 562 -32.14 29.71 3.83
C VAL A 562 -32.56 31.17 3.73
N GLU A 563 -33.06 31.62 2.59
CA GLU A 563 -33.62 32.96 2.46
C GLU A 563 -34.88 33.13 3.34
N GLY A 564 -35.69 32.09 3.46
CA GLY A 564 -36.81 32.04 4.41
C GLY A 564 -36.35 32.17 5.86
N LEU A 565 -35.35 31.38 6.27
CA LEU A 565 -34.76 31.47 7.61
C LEU A 565 -34.19 32.86 7.89
N LYS A 566 -33.51 33.48 6.92
CA LYS A 566 -32.94 34.82 7.02
C LYS A 566 -34.01 35.85 7.35
N ARG A 567 -35.17 35.79 6.68
CA ARG A 567 -36.30 36.69 6.92
C ARG A 567 -36.95 36.44 8.29
N GLU A 568 -37.11 35.18 8.69
CA GLU A 568 -37.70 34.80 9.97
C GLU A 568 -36.83 35.23 11.16
N LEU A 569 -35.51 35.01 11.04
CA LEU A 569 -34.51 35.40 12.05
C LEU A 569 -34.07 36.87 11.92
N ARG A 570 -34.58 37.60 10.92
CA ARG A 570 -34.26 39.01 10.63
C ARG A 570 -32.75 39.27 10.62
N GLN A 571 -32.05 38.42 9.89
CA GLN A 571 -30.62 38.51 9.71
C GLN A 571 -30.28 39.28 8.42
N GLU A 572 -29.21 40.08 8.45
CA GLU A 572 -28.73 40.76 7.24
C GLU A 572 -28.14 39.78 6.22
N ALA A 573 -27.55 38.68 6.70
CA ALA A 573 -27.00 37.61 5.88
C ALA A 573 -27.07 36.27 6.61
N MET A 574 -27.19 35.19 5.83
CA MET A 574 -27.00 33.82 6.32
C MET A 574 -25.96 33.08 5.49
N ALA A 575 -25.20 32.19 6.13
CA ALA A 575 -24.14 31.45 5.46
C ALA A 575 -24.60 30.05 5.01
N VAL A 576 -24.23 29.70 3.78
CA VAL A 576 -24.34 28.37 3.19
C VAL A 576 -22.97 27.97 2.67
N GLU A 577 -22.46 26.82 3.07
CA GLU A 577 -21.21 26.27 2.55
C GLU A 577 -21.50 25.05 1.67
N ILE A 578 -21.03 25.07 0.43
CA ILE A 578 -21.06 23.91 -0.46
C ILE A 578 -19.62 23.58 -0.86
N ASN A 579 -19.16 22.37 -0.53
CA ASN A 579 -17.80 21.91 -0.83
C ASN A 579 -16.71 22.90 -0.40
N GLN A 580 -16.78 23.39 0.84
CA GLN A 580 -15.84 24.37 1.41
C GLN A 580 -15.87 25.75 0.75
N LYS A 581 -16.86 26.02 -0.12
CA LYS A 581 -17.13 27.36 -0.66
C LYS A 581 -18.28 27.97 0.11
N LEU A 582 -17.96 28.96 0.93
CA LEU A 582 -18.93 29.73 1.69
C LEU A 582 -19.62 30.75 0.77
N MET A 583 -20.94 30.79 0.84
CA MET A 583 -21.81 31.75 0.19
C MET A 583 -22.63 32.45 1.27
N LEU A 584 -22.77 33.77 1.14
CA LEU A 584 -23.63 34.58 1.99
C LEU A 584 -24.91 34.90 1.21
N ILE A 585 -26.05 34.56 1.80
CA ILE A 585 -27.40 34.76 1.24
C ILE A 585 -28.04 35.97 1.90
#